data_AF-A0A2Z4L6Y1-F1
#
_entry.id   AF-A0A2Z4L6Y1-F1
#
_cell.length_a   1.000
_cell.length_b   1.000
_cell.length_c   1.000
_cell.angle_alpha   90.00
_cell.angle_beta   90.00
_cell.angle_gamma   90.00
#
_symmetry.space_group_name_H-M   'P 1'
#
loop_
_entity.id
_entity.type
_entity.pdbx_description
1 polymer ?
#
loop_
_entity_poly.entity_id
_entity_poly.type
_entity_poly.pdbx_seq_one_letter_code
_entity_poly.pdbx_strand_id
1 'polypeptide(L)'
;MCELFALNASCDVDITDYLKVFYSHCDKHPNGWGLSYLKKDNTVFHKEAVKASESTLLNDILSNRIITNNLLAHIRLATIGDMTVCNCHPFKLTDNNNRRWTLIHNGTIFNYPALDKYEDIQMGNTDSERILHHMVDCVNENEKYEKLDDDALCELINDVICRLSRDNKLNLILSNGQMTFLHSNCEKSLYYLEKDDYIIVSTLALSSEYWIEVDLNTVYAIRDAQIIYKGQAHENKYVISEDDIEFILDNLSDDAMCKLLDSYGSVENIKRQLSNKDK
;
A
#
# COMPACT_ATOMS: atom_id res chain seq x y z
N MET A 1 -0.54 1.49 11.90
CA MET A 1 -0.53 0.96 10.53
C MET A 1 -1.42 1.83 9.68
N CYS A 2 -1.09 1.98 8.40
CA CYS A 2 -1.92 2.67 7.41
C CYS A 2 -3.11 1.79 7.02
N GLU A 3 -4.00 2.31 6.18
CA GLU A 3 -4.97 1.48 5.45
C GLU A 3 -4.79 1.65 3.94
N LEU A 4 -5.02 0.57 3.22
CA LEU A 4 -4.92 0.45 1.77
C LEU A 4 -6.32 0.28 1.17
N PHE A 5 -6.52 0.84 -0.03
CA PHE A 5 -7.69 0.57 -0.86
C PHE A 5 -7.26 0.51 -2.32
N ALA A 6 -7.82 -0.44 -3.08
CA ALA A 6 -7.63 -0.51 -4.52
C ALA A 6 -8.88 -1.00 -5.24
N LEU A 7 -8.98 -0.65 -6.52
CA LEU A 7 -9.99 -1.11 -7.48
C LEU A 7 -9.26 -1.56 -8.74
N ASN A 8 -9.64 -2.73 -9.24
CA ASN A 8 -9.36 -3.16 -10.61
C ASN A 8 -10.68 -3.67 -11.22
N ALA A 9 -11.08 -3.08 -12.34
CA ALA A 9 -12.37 -3.36 -12.98
C ALA A 9 -12.23 -3.57 -14.48
N SER A 10 -13.15 -4.33 -15.05
CA SER A 10 -13.27 -4.56 -16.50
C SER A 10 -13.92 -3.38 -17.23
N CYS A 11 -14.61 -2.51 -16.51
CA CYS A 11 -15.24 -1.30 -17.02
C CYS A 11 -15.20 -0.18 -15.96
N ASP A 12 -15.58 1.03 -16.37
CA ASP A 12 -15.69 2.17 -15.47
C ASP A 12 -16.83 1.98 -14.47
N VAL A 13 -16.50 1.86 -13.18
CA VAL A 13 -17.47 1.66 -12.09
C VAL A 13 -17.43 2.84 -11.12
N ASP A 14 -18.59 3.13 -10.51
CA ASP A 14 -18.68 4.17 -9.48
C ASP A 14 -18.29 3.58 -8.12
N ILE A 15 -17.17 4.09 -7.58
CA ILE A 15 -16.60 3.60 -6.32
C ILE A 15 -16.67 4.64 -5.20
N THR A 16 -17.45 5.71 -5.41
CA THR A 16 -17.49 6.88 -4.52
C THR A 16 -17.89 6.51 -3.08
N ASP A 17 -18.89 5.64 -2.91
CA ASP A 17 -19.39 5.31 -1.57
C ASP A 17 -18.36 4.48 -0.77
N TYR A 18 -17.66 3.56 -1.43
CA TYR A 18 -16.53 2.83 -0.83
C TYR A 18 -15.41 3.77 -0.39
N LEU A 19 -15.06 4.76 -1.21
CA LEU A 19 -14.03 5.75 -0.85
C LEU A 19 -14.46 6.62 0.33
N LYS A 20 -15.73 7.03 0.40
CA LYS A 20 -16.25 7.78 1.55
C LYS A 20 -16.12 6.99 2.85
N VAL A 21 -16.46 5.69 2.82
CA VAL A 21 -16.27 4.81 3.99
C VAL A 21 -14.78 4.69 4.31
N PHE A 22 -13.94 4.38 3.32
CA PHE A 22 -12.49 4.24 3.51
C PHE A 22 -11.86 5.48 4.15
N TYR A 23 -12.10 6.68 3.62
CA TYR A 23 -11.52 7.91 4.16
C TYR A 23 -12.15 8.34 5.49
N SER A 24 -13.33 7.82 5.86
CA SER A 24 -13.91 8.06 7.18
C SER A 24 -13.07 7.44 8.32
N HIS A 25 -12.21 6.47 8.02
CA HIS A 25 -11.33 5.84 9.01
C HIS A 25 -10.15 6.74 9.44
N CYS A 26 -9.97 7.91 8.81
CA CYS A 26 -8.80 8.78 9.01
C CYS A 26 -8.60 9.29 10.44
N ASP A 27 -9.58 9.19 11.34
CA ASP A 27 -9.42 9.52 12.76
C ASP A 27 -8.26 8.77 13.42
N LYS A 28 -8.05 7.51 13.03
CA LYS A 28 -6.94 6.68 13.51
C LYS A 28 -5.68 6.79 12.66
N HIS A 29 -5.73 7.56 11.56
CA HIS A 29 -4.69 7.69 10.53
C HIS A 29 -4.59 9.15 10.06
N PRO A 30 -4.24 10.11 10.95
CA PRO A 30 -4.37 11.54 10.67
C PRO A 30 -3.19 12.11 9.86
N ASN A 31 -2.22 11.27 9.46
CA ASN A 31 -0.92 11.74 9.00
C ASN A 31 -0.81 11.94 7.48
N GLY A 32 -1.92 11.84 6.77
CA GLY A 32 -1.98 12.06 5.34
C GLY A 32 -2.95 11.15 4.63
N TRP A 33 -3.28 11.52 3.41
CA TRP A 33 -4.10 10.71 2.52
C TRP A 33 -3.52 10.77 1.11
N GLY A 34 -3.89 9.79 0.29
CA GLY A 34 -3.67 9.88 -1.14
C GLY A 34 -4.61 9.02 -1.94
N LEU A 35 -4.69 9.36 -3.22
CA LEU A 35 -5.61 8.83 -4.21
C LEU A 35 -4.93 8.89 -5.57
N SER A 36 -4.98 7.79 -6.31
CA SER A 36 -4.70 7.77 -7.74
C SER A 36 -5.77 6.99 -8.47
N TYR A 37 -6.24 7.49 -9.61
CA TYR A 37 -7.26 6.82 -10.39
C TYR A 37 -7.15 7.15 -11.89
N LEU A 38 -7.68 6.28 -12.74
CA LEU A 38 -7.71 6.50 -14.18
C LEU A 38 -8.81 7.50 -14.55
N LYS A 39 -8.45 8.54 -15.31
CA LYS A 39 -9.37 9.54 -15.86
C LYS A 39 -8.96 9.87 -17.30
N LYS A 40 -9.78 9.49 -18.28
CA LYS A 40 -9.54 9.74 -19.72
C LYS A 40 -8.11 9.33 -20.13
N ASP A 41 -7.79 8.06 -19.95
CA ASP A 41 -6.51 7.42 -20.28
C ASP A 41 -5.28 7.94 -19.51
N ASN A 42 -5.49 8.81 -18.51
CA ASN A 42 -4.42 9.36 -17.69
C ASN A 42 -4.66 9.06 -16.22
N THR A 43 -3.64 8.56 -15.53
CA THR A 43 -3.67 8.40 -14.07
C THR A 43 -3.51 9.77 -13.41
N VAL A 44 -4.53 10.18 -12.66
CA VAL A 44 -4.50 11.39 -11.82
C VAL A 44 -4.00 11.00 -10.43
N PHE A 45 -3.28 11.91 -9.76
CA PHE A 45 -2.76 11.71 -8.41
C PHE A 45 -3.11 12.91 -7.54
N HIS A 46 -3.65 12.62 -6.36
CA HIS A 46 -3.88 13.59 -5.28
C HIS A 46 -3.33 13.01 -3.99
N LYS A 47 -2.62 13.83 -3.22
CA LYS A 47 -2.15 13.45 -1.88
C LYS A 47 -1.82 14.70 -1.07
N GLU A 48 -2.11 14.65 0.22
CA GLU A 48 -1.75 15.72 1.17
C GLU A 48 -1.32 15.11 2.50
N ALA A 49 -0.41 15.79 3.21
CA ALA A 49 0.05 15.40 4.54
C ALA A 49 -0.85 15.96 5.65
N VAL A 50 -2.16 15.94 5.42
CA VAL A 50 -3.19 16.36 6.38
C VAL A 50 -4.16 15.21 6.62
N LYS A 51 -4.88 15.26 7.74
CA LYS A 51 -5.94 14.30 8.02
C LYS A 51 -7.01 14.38 6.92
N ALA A 52 -7.48 13.24 6.42
CA ALA A 52 -8.40 13.17 5.28
C ALA A 52 -9.67 14.03 5.49
N SER A 53 -10.26 14.01 6.70
CA SER A 53 -11.45 14.81 7.03
C SER A 53 -11.23 16.32 7.02
N GLU A 54 -9.98 16.78 7.12
CA GLU A 54 -9.60 18.20 7.15
C GLU A 54 -9.19 18.73 5.76
N SER A 55 -9.11 17.84 4.77
CA SER A 55 -8.74 18.19 3.40
C SER A 55 -9.93 18.74 2.62
N THR A 56 -9.90 20.04 2.30
CA THR A 56 -10.85 20.65 1.35
C THR A 56 -10.76 19.97 -0.02
N LEU A 57 -9.55 19.64 -0.49
CA LEU A 57 -9.34 18.99 -1.78
C LEU A 57 -10.02 17.61 -1.84
N LEU A 58 -9.83 16.77 -0.82
CA LEU A 58 -10.46 15.46 -0.77
C LEU A 58 -11.98 15.57 -0.67
N ASN A 59 -12.47 16.51 0.15
CA ASN A 59 -13.91 16.76 0.27
C ASN A 59 -14.52 17.16 -1.08
N ASP A 60 -13.84 18.02 -1.86
CA ASP A 60 -14.26 18.40 -3.20
C ASP A 60 -14.24 17.21 -4.17
N ILE A 61 -13.20 16.37 -4.10
CA ILE A 61 -13.09 15.14 -4.91
C ILE A 61 -14.24 14.18 -4.59
N LEU A 62 -14.49 13.88 -3.32
CA LEU A 62 -15.52 12.94 -2.86
C LEU A 62 -16.96 13.49 -2.99
N SER A 63 -17.11 14.79 -3.21
CA SER A 63 -18.40 15.42 -3.55
C SER A 63 -18.83 15.13 -4.99
N ASN A 64 -17.91 14.63 -5.83
CA ASN A 64 -18.18 14.21 -7.20
C ASN A 64 -18.18 12.68 -7.32
N ARG A 65 -18.84 12.16 -8.36
CA ARG A 65 -18.78 10.72 -8.67
C ARG A 65 -17.37 10.36 -9.18
N ILE A 66 -16.75 9.39 -8.53
CA ILE A 66 -15.46 8.81 -8.92
C ILE A 66 -15.77 7.53 -9.69
N ILE A 67 -15.83 7.68 -11.01
CA ILE A 67 -16.09 6.61 -11.96
C ILE A 67 -14.76 6.28 -12.66
N THR A 68 -14.29 5.06 -12.50
CA THR A 68 -12.97 4.62 -13.00
C THR A 68 -12.89 3.09 -12.99
N ASN A 69 -11.89 2.53 -13.66
CA ASN A 69 -11.61 1.09 -13.68
C ASN A 69 -10.30 0.70 -12.97
N ASN A 70 -9.49 1.68 -12.56
CA ASN A 70 -8.26 1.44 -11.81
C ASN A 70 -8.07 2.57 -10.79
N LEU A 71 -7.92 2.21 -9.52
CA LEU A 71 -7.74 3.18 -8.43
C LEU A 71 -6.93 2.59 -7.30
N LEU A 72 -6.02 3.38 -6.73
CA LEU A 72 -5.32 3.10 -5.48
C LEU A 72 -5.54 4.28 -4.52
N ALA A 73 -5.86 3.99 -3.27
CA ALA A 73 -6.05 4.98 -2.20
C ALA A 73 -5.39 4.53 -0.91
N HIS A 74 -4.99 5.50 -0.09
CA HIS A 74 -4.23 5.26 1.13
C HIS A 74 -4.55 6.31 2.19
N ILE A 75 -4.64 5.88 3.45
CA ILE A 75 -4.64 6.78 4.63
C ILE A 75 -3.43 6.45 5.52
N ARG A 76 -2.66 7.49 5.85
CA ARG A 76 -1.34 7.37 6.47
C ARG A 76 -1.43 7.51 7.98
N LEU A 77 -0.78 6.58 8.68
CA LEU A 77 -0.31 6.78 10.06
C LEU A 77 1.22 6.77 10.00
N ALA A 78 1.86 7.89 10.29
CA ALA A 78 3.30 8.03 10.17
C ALA A 78 3.99 7.24 11.28
N THR A 79 4.57 6.09 10.93
CA THR A 79 5.50 5.33 11.77
C THR A 79 6.95 5.67 11.43
N ILE A 80 7.22 5.91 10.15
CA ILE A 80 8.54 6.27 9.60
C ILE A 80 8.37 7.46 8.66
N GLY A 81 9.33 8.38 8.74
CA GLY A 81 9.46 9.55 7.88
C GLY A 81 8.56 10.72 8.28
N ASP A 82 8.99 11.92 7.89
CA ASP A 82 8.36 13.17 8.29
C ASP A 82 6.92 13.33 7.78
N MET A 83 6.22 14.29 8.36
CA MET A 83 4.88 14.72 7.96
C MET A 83 4.92 15.57 6.68
N THR A 84 5.35 14.97 5.57
CA THR A 84 5.46 15.64 4.27
C THR A 84 4.63 14.95 3.19
N VAL A 85 4.25 15.72 2.16
CA VAL A 85 3.53 15.19 1.00
C VAL A 85 4.37 14.17 0.23
N CYS A 86 5.70 14.32 0.22
CA CYS A 86 6.62 13.37 -0.39
C CYS A 86 6.44 11.97 0.22
N ASN A 87 6.23 11.88 1.54
CA ASN A 87 6.05 10.63 2.27
C ASN A 87 4.63 10.05 2.21
N CYS A 88 3.70 10.72 1.52
CA CYS A 88 2.35 10.22 1.33
C CYS A 88 2.30 9.32 0.09
N HIS A 89 1.71 8.15 0.26
CA HIS A 89 1.26 7.29 -0.83
C HIS A 89 0.15 7.95 -1.67
N PRO A 90 -0.11 7.49 -2.90
CA PRO A 90 0.67 6.51 -3.66
C PRO A 90 2.02 7.06 -4.15
N PHE A 91 3.03 6.18 -4.22
CA PHE A 91 4.28 6.44 -4.94
C PHE A 91 4.12 6.07 -6.40
N LYS A 92 4.84 6.76 -7.29
CA LYS A 92 4.79 6.49 -8.73
C LYS A 92 6.16 6.56 -9.37
N LEU A 93 6.42 5.67 -10.33
CA LEU A 93 7.66 5.63 -11.10
C LEU A 93 7.36 5.05 -12.48
N THR A 94 8.01 5.58 -13.52
CA THR A 94 7.86 5.08 -14.89
C THR A 94 9.05 4.19 -15.22
N ASP A 95 8.79 3.01 -15.79
CA ASP A 95 9.85 2.09 -16.23
C ASP A 95 10.37 2.43 -17.64
N ASN A 96 11.38 1.68 -18.10
CA ASN A 96 12.00 1.88 -19.42
C ASN A 96 11.05 1.56 -20.60
N ASN A 97 9.95 0.86 -20.33
CA ASN A 97 8.93 0.50 -21.30
C ASN A 97 7.69 1.42 -21.21
N ASN A 98 7.82 2.57 -20.54
CA ASN A 98 6.78 3.59 -20.36
C ASN A 98 5.54 3.11 -19.59
N ARG A 99 5.63 2.02 -18.82
CA ARG A 99 4.56 1.65 -17.87
C ARG A 99 4.71 2.50 -16.62
N ARG A 100 3.59 3.04 -16.14
CA ARG A 100 3.55 3.79 -14.88
C ARG A 100 3.24 2.84 -13.74
N TRP A 101 4.24 2.59 -12.92
CA TRP A 101 4.10 1.83 -11.70
C TRP A 101 3.61 2.73 -10.57
N THR A 102 2.66 2.24 -9.78
CA THR A 102 2.08 2.91 -8.63
C THR A 102 2.03 1.96 -7.45
N LEU A 103 2.54 2.37 -6.29
CA LEU A 103 2.62 1.54 -5.09
C LEU A 103 1.92 2.21 -3.90
N ILE A 104 1.16 1.42 -3.15
CA ILE A 104 0.72 1.71 -1.79
C ILE A 104 1.16 0.59 -0.84
N HIS A 105 1.70 0.95 0.32
CA HIS A 105 2.32 0.02 1.26
C HIS A 105 1.88 0.30 2.70
N ASN A 106 1.57 -0.77 3.43
CA ASN A 106 1.26 -0.76 4.85
C ASN A 106 2.19 -1.72 5.57
N GLY A 107 3.33 -1.21 6.00
CA GLY A 107 4.36 -2.03 6.60
C GLY A 107 5.62 -1.24 6.89
N THR A 108 6.68 -1.96 7.20
CA THR A 108 7.99 -1.40 7.51
C THR A 108 9.04 -2.40 7.06
N ILE A 109 10.03 -1.89 6.32
CA ILE A 109 11.24 -2.61 5.96
C ILE A 109 12.28 -2.38 7.05
N PHE A 110 12.49 -3.39 7.88
CA PHE A 110 13.50 -3.42 8.93
C PHE A 110 14.86 -3.88 8.38
N ASN A 111 14.86 -4.83 7.43
CA ASN A 111 16.07 -5.44 6.91
C ASN A 111 15.96 -5.76 5.42
N TYR A 112 16.49 -4.86 4.58
CA TYR A 112 16.72 -5.14 3.15
C TYR A 112 17.77 -4.18 2.55
N PRO A 113 19.08 -4.47 2.70
CA PRO A 113 20.15 -3.53 2.31
C PRO A 113 20.16 -3.14 0.83
N ALA A 114 19.53 -3.93 -0.04
CA ALA A 114 19.39 -3.58 -1.45
C ALA A 114 18.49 -2.35 -1.69
N LEU A 115 17.74 -1.88 -0.67
CA LEU A 115 17.01 -0.61 -0.74
C LEU A 115 17.91 0.61 -0.48
N ASP A 116 19.07 0.44 0.17
CA ASP A 116 19.89 1.57 0.65
C ASP A 116 20.42 2.42 -0.52
N LYS A 117 20.69 1.80 -1.67
CA LYS A 117 21.12 2.51 -2.89
C LYS A 117 20.08 3.52 -3.43
N TYR A 118 18.85 3.51 -2.91
CA TYR A 118 17.79 4.43 -3.30
C TYR A 118 17.62 5.62 -2.35
N GLU A 119 18.36 5.66 -1.24
CA GLU A 119 18.25 6.72 -0.23
C GLU A 119 18.59 8.11 -0.80
N ASP A 120 19.54 8.17 -1.73
CA ASP A 120 19.95 9.44 -2.36
C ASP A 120 19.03 9.90 -3.50
N ILE A 121 18.12 9.04 -3.98
CA ILE A 121 17.24 9.35 -5.13
C ILE A 121 15.75 9.41 -4.79
N GLN A 122 15.34 8.88 -3.64
CA GLN A 122 13.98 9.05 -3.12
C GLN A 122 13.69 10.54 -2.90
N MET A 123 12.46 10.98 -3.17
CA MET A 123 12.06 12.37 -2.90
C MET A 123 11.64 12.58 -1.44
N GLY A 124 11.07 11.55 -0.82
CA GLY A 124 10.73 11.51 0.61
C GLY A 124 11.85 10.87 1.44
N ASN A 125 11.46 10.23 2.54
CA ASN A 125 12.36 9.45 3.40
C ASN A 125 11.74 8.12 3.86
N THR A 126 10.77 7.60 3.11
CA THR A 126 10.11 6.32 3.44
C THR A 126 10.76 5.16 2.71
N ASP A 127 10.90 4.03 3.39
CA ASP A 127 11.16 2.71 2.80
C ASP A 127 10.23 2.38 1.62
N SER A 128 8.98 2.80 1.70
CA SER A 128 7.93 2.53 0.71
C SER A 128 8.25 3.10 -0.68
N GLU A 129 8.87 4.28 -0.74
CA GLU A 129 9.35 4.85 -2.01
C GLU A 129 10.50 4.00 -2.58
N ARG A 130 11.43 3.58 -1.71
CA ARG A 130 12.57 2.72 -2.09
C ARG A 130 12.12 1.35 -2.58
N ILE A 131 11.05 0.76 -2.01
CA ILE A 131 10.42 -0.47 -2.53
C ILE A 131 10.00 -0.28 -3.99
N LEU A 132 9.35 0.84 -4.33
CA LEU A 132 8.92 1.09 -5.71
C LEU A 132 10.11 1.22 -6.66
N HIS A 133 11.16 1.95 -6.27
CA HIS A 133 12.39 2.02 -7.05
C HIS A 133 13.00 0.63 -7.26
N HIS A 134 13.06 -0.20 -6.21
CA HIS A 134 13.57 -1.56 -6.30
C HIS A 134 12.77 -2.44 -7.26
N MET A 135 11.44 -2.42 -7.16
CA MET A 135 10.55 -3.18 -8.04
C MET A 135 10.75 -2.80 -9.51
N VAL A 136 10.77 -1.50 -9.80
CA VAL A 136 10.93 -1.00 -11.17
C VAL A 136 12.33 -1.29 -11.72
N ASP A 137 13.37 -1.20 -10.90
CA ASP A 137 14.72 -1.60 -11.30
C ASP A 137 14.80 -3.09 -11.65
N CYS A 138 14.22 -3.97 -10.82
CA CYS A 138 14.18 -5.41 -11.12
C CYS A 138 13.44 -5.68 -12.43
N VAL A 139 12.32 -4.99 -12.69
CA VAL A 139 11.59 -5.08 -13.96
C VAL A 139 12.46 -4.59 -15.13
N ASN A 140 13.10 -3.43 -15.00
CA ASN A 140 13.97 -2.86 -16.03
C ASN A 140 15.17 -3.76 -16.36
N GLU A 141 15.76 -4.40 -15.36
CA GLU A 141 16.88 -5.32 -15.53
C GLU A 141 16.46 -6.59 -16.28
N ASN A 142 15.28 -7.15 -15.97
CA ASN A 142 14.77 -8.36 -16.61
C ASN A 142 14.16 -8.08 -18.00
N GLU A 143 13.68 -6.87 -18.25
CA GLU A 143 13.15 -6.45 -19.56
C GLU A 143 14.15 -5.66 -20.42
N LYS A 144 15.45 -5.73 -20.09
CA LYS A 144 16.49 -4.94 -20.75
C LYS A 144 16.60 -5.20 -22.25
N TYR A 145 16.33 -6.44 -22.68
CA TYR A 145 16.47 -6.87 -24.07
C TYR A 145 15.13 -7.22 -24.72
N GLU A 146 14.20 -7.78 -23.95
CA GLU A 146 12.89 -8.20 -24.41
C GLU A 146 11.87 -8.00 -23.28
N LYS A 147 10.65 -7.62 -23.62
CA LYS A 147 9.57 -7.44 -22.64
C LYS A 147 9.11 -8.82 -22.14
N LEU A 148 8.91 -8.96 -20.83
CA LEU A 148 8.34 -10.18 -20.26
C LEU A 148 6.88 -10.33 -20.70
N ASP A 149 6.45 -11.57 -20.89
CA ASP A 149 5.01 -11.87 -20.93
C ASP A 149 4.40 -11.75 -19.53
N ASP A 150 3.08 -11.84 -19.45
CA ASP A 150 2.36 -11.60 -18.19
C ASP A 150 2.74 -12.62 -17.11
N ASP A 151 2.93 -13.90 -17.49
CA ASP A 151 3.27 -14.97 -16.55
C ASP A 151 4.68 -14.74 -15.97
N ALA A 152 5.67 -14.46 -16.83
CA ALA A 152 7.03 -14.18 -16.39
C ALA A 152 7.12 -12.88 -15.57
N LEU A 153 6.31 -11.86 -15.88
CA LEU A 153 6.22 -10.67 -15.06
C LEU A 153 5.60 -10.97 -13.69
N CYS A 154 4.54 -11.78 -13.64
CA CYS A 154 3.94 -12.19 -12.37
C CYS A 154 4.93 -12.96 -11.49
N GLU A 155 5.67 -13.91 -12.06
CA GLU A 155 6.71 -14.66 -11.35
C GLU A 155 7.84 -13.75 -10.85
N LEU A 156 8.30 -12.79 -11.68
CA LEU A 156 9.31 -11.82 -11.25
C LEU A 156 8.82 -10.99 -10.05
N ILE A 157 7.60 -10.47 -10.11
CA ILE A 157 7.02 -9.68 -9.02
C ILE A 157 6.85 -10.55 -7.76
N ASN A 158 6.41 -11.80 -7.92
CA ASN A 158 6.31 -12.77 -6.84
C ASN A 158 7.66 -13.01 -6.15
N ASP A 159 8.73 -13.24 -6.92
CA ASP A 159 10.08 -13.45 -6.40
C ASP A 159 10.64 -12.23 -5.67
N VAL A 160 10.41 -11.02 -6.21
CA VAL A 160 10.86 -9.78 -5.57
C VAL A 160 10.11 -9.55 -4.25
N ILE A 161 8.79 -9.73 -4.23
CA ILE A 161 7.96 -9.62 -3.02
C ILE A 161 8.38 -10.64 -1.97
N CYS A 162 8.61 -11.91 -2.36
CA CYS A 162 9.08 -12.96 -1.47
C CYS A 162 10.43 -12.63 -0.83
N ARG A 163 11.36 -12.01 -1.57
CA ARG A 163 12.64 -11.57 -0.99
C ARG A 163 12.47 -10.39 -0.05
N LEU A 164 11.66 -9.41 -0.42
CA LEU A 164 11.37 -8.24 0.40
C LEU A 164 10.64 -8.60 1.70
N SER A 165 9.80 -9.64 1.72
CA SER A 165 8.99 -9.99 2.89
C SER A 165 9.76 -10.69 4.00
N ARG A 166 11.01 -11.13 3.74
CA ARG A 166 11.87 -11.73 4.77
C ARG A 166 12.16 -10.71 5.86
N ASP A 167 11.79 -11.03 7.10
CA ASP A 167 11.96 -10.19 8.29
C ASP A 167 11.24 -8.82 8.21
N ASN A 168 10.32 -8.62 7.26
CA ASN A 168 9.67 -7.34 7.02
C ASN A 168 8.15 -7.48 7.00
N LYS A 169 7.46 -6.44 7.47
CA LYS A 169 6.01 -6.32 7.28
C LYS A 169 5.77 -5.74 5.89
N LEU A 170 5.14 -6.50 5.00
CA LEU A 170 5.06 -6.15 3.57
C LEU A 170 3.65 -6.29 3.02
N ASN A 171 2.67 -5.56 3.57
CA ASN A 171 1.35 -5.51 2.93
C ASN A 171 1.38 -4.44 1.84
N LEU A 172 1.28 -4.83 0.57
CA LEU A 172 1.38 -3.87 -0.52
C LEU A 172 0.36 -4.13 -1.63
N ILE A 173 0.05 -3.06 -2.35
CA ILE A 173 -0.66 -3.10 -3.61
C ILE A 173 0.17 -2.32 -4.63
N LEU A 174 0.56 -3.00 -5.71
CA LEU A 174 1.38 -2.47 -6.80
C LEU A 174 0.57 -2.54 -8.10
N SER A 175 0.51 -1.46 -8.86
CA SER A 175 -0.17 -1.42 -10.16
C SER A 175 0.77 -0.92 -11.23
N ASN A 176 0.81 -1.57 -12.40
CA ASN A 176 1.49 -1.07 -13.59
C ASN A 176 0.54 -0.37 -14.58
N GLY A 177 -0.71 -0.14 -14.17
CA GLY A 177 -1.79 0.42 -14.97
C GLY A 177 -2.64 -0.63 -15.71
N GLN A 178 -2.15 -1.86 -15.89
CA GLN A 178 -2.88 -2.97 -16.50
C GLN A 178 -3.21 -4.06 -15.47
N MET A 179 -2.18 -4.49 -14.74
CA MET A 179 -2.29 -5.46 -13.66
C MET A 179 -2.14 -4.78 -12.30
N THR A 180 -2.86 -5.30 -11.32
CA THR A 180 -2.76 -4.91 -9.92
C THR A 180 -2.32 -6.12 -9.10
N PHE A 181 -1.14 -6.04 -8.52
CA PHE A 181 -0.53 -7.04 -7.68
C PHE A 181 -0.85 -6.78 -6.21
N LEU A 182 -1.24 -7.83 -5.48
CA LEU A 182 -1.54 -7.77 -4.06
C LEU A 182 -0.62 -8.71 -3.30
N HIS A 183 -0.21 -8.30 -2.11
CA HIS A 183 0.47 -9.18 -1.17
C HIS A 183 0.15 -8.78 0.27
N SER A 184 0.00 -9.79 1.13
CA SER A 184 -0.09 -9.64 2.57
C SER A 184 0.69 -10.76 3.26
N ASN A 185 1.49 -10.43 4.27
CA ASN A 185 2.16 -11.43 5.12
C ASN A 185 1.79 -11.29 6.60
N CYS A 186 0.72 -10.56 6.90
CA CYS A 186 0.26 -10.29 8.26
C CYS A 186 -1.24 -10.60 8.35
N GLU A 187 -1.67 -11.32 9.40
CA GLU A 187 -3.07 -11.71 9.57
C GLU A 187 -4.02 -10.50 9.65
N LYS A 188 -5.26 -10.70 9.18
CA LYS A 188 -6.36 -9.74 9.30
C LYS A 188 -6.03 -8.35 8.74
N SER A 189 -5.24 -8.29 7.67
CA SER A 189 -4.64 -7.03 7.22
C SER A 189 -4.96 -6.63 5.79
N LEU A 190 -5.52 -7.54 4.98
CA LEU A 190 -5.93 -7.25 3.62
C LEU A 190 -7.06 -8.20 3.18
N TYR A 191 -8.10 -7.64 2.59
CA TYR A 191 -9.28 -8.34 2.12
C TYR A 191 -9.65 -7.86 0.73
N TYR A 192 -10.38 -8.66 -0.02
CA TYR A 192 -10.98 -8.27 -1.29
C TYR A 192 -12.45 -8.66 -1.37
N LEU A 193 -13.22 -7.89 -2.13
CA LEU A 193 -14.58 -8.18 -2.54
C LEU A 193 -14.59 -8.33 -4.05
N GLU A 194 -15.06 -9.49 -4.52
CA GLU A 194 -15.19 -9.81 -5.93
C GLU A 194 -16.61 -9.59 -6.42
N LYS A 195 -16.73 -8.93 -7.58
CA LYS A 195 -17.96 -8.69 -8.33
C LYS A 195 -17.76 -9.10 -9.78
N ASP A 196 -18.85 -9.16 -10.52
CA ASP A 196 -18.83 -9.58 -11.93
C ASP A 196 -17.92 -8.68 -12.79
N ASP A 197 -17.87 -7.39 -12.49
CA ASP A 197 -17.19 -6.37 -13.29
C ASP A 197 -16.04 -5.66 -12.57
N TYR A 198 -15.81 -5.92 -11.27
CA TYR A 198 -14.68 -5.37 -10.52
C TYR A 198 -14.25 -6.21 -9.31
N ILE A 199 -12.99 -6.04 -8.91
CA ILE A 199 -12.46 -6.45 -7.61
C ILE A 199 -12.01 -5.19 -6.86
N ILE A 200 -12.50 -5.05 -5.64
CA ILE A 200 -11.99 -4.04 -4.69
C ILE A 200 -11.19 -4.73 -3.60
N VAL A 201 -10.13 -4.09 -3.16
CA VAL A 201 -9.21 -4.59 -2.13
C VAL A 201 -9.10 -3.54 -1.05
N SER A 202 -9.18 -3.93 0.22
CA SER A 202 -8.98 -2.99 1.32
C SER A 202 -8.42 -3.65 2.56
N THR A 203 -7.74 -2.87 3.40
CA THR A 203 -7.26 -3.32 4.71
C THR A 203 -8.39 -3.77 5.62
N LEU A 204 -9.59 -3.19 5.49
CA LEU A 204 -10.79 -3.56 6.25
C LEU A 204 -11.97 -3.75 5.30
N ALA A 205 -12.92 -4.62 5.67
CA ALA A 205 -14.20 -4.70 4.97
C ALA A 205 -14.94 -3.35 5.07
N LEU A 206 -15.34 -2.80 3.92
CA LEU A 206 -15.96 -1.46 3.84
C LEU A 206 -17.48 -1.51 3.66
N SER A 207 -18.05 -2.71 3.63
CA SER A 207 -19.50 -2.94 3.50
C SER A 207 -19.90 -4.20 4.27
N SER A 208 -21.21 -4.45 4.36
CA SER A 208 -21.76 -5.67 4.98
C SER A 208 -21.69 -6.89 4.06
N GLU A 209 -21.11 -6.73 2.87
CA GLU A 209 -20.95 -7.79 1.89
C GLU A 209 -19.88 -8.80 2.32
N TYR A 210 -19.77 -9.90 1.59
CA TYR A 210 -18.81 -10.95 1.91
C TYR A 210 -17.43 -10.59 1.35
N TRP A 211 -16.54 -10.14 2.23
CA TRP A 211 -15.13 -9.88 1.93
C TRP A 211 -14.28 -11.12 2.24
N ILE A 212 -13.37 -11.45 1.33
CA ILE A 212 -12.46 -12.59 1.42
C ILE A 212 -11.09 -12.07 1.87
N GLU A 213 -10.51 -12.69 2.90
CA GLU A 213 -9.14 -12.37 3.30
C GLU A 213 -8.16 -12.79 2.20
N VAL A 214 -7.21 -11.91 1.85
CA VAL A 214 -6.14 -12.26 0.93
C VAL A 214 -5.27 -13.33 1.58
N ASP A 215 -5.02 -14.43 0.87
CA ASP A 215 -4.17 -15.50 1.43
C ASP A 215 -2.82 -14.95 1.83
N LEU A 216 -2.40 -15.29 3.05
CA LEU A 216 -1.12 -14.89 3.56
C LEU A 216 0.01 -15.41 2.67
N ASN A 217 1.07 -14.60 2.62
CA ASN A 217 2.34 -14.92 1.98
C ASN A 217 2.22 -15.26 0.50
N THR A 218 1.12 -14.84 -0.13
CA THR A 218 0.77 -15.20 -1.49
C THR A 218 0.59 -13.94 -2.32
N VAL A 219 1.24 -13.90 -3.48
CA VAL A 219 1.06 -12.81 -4.44
C VAL A 219 -0.10 -13.12 -5.36
N TYR A 220 -0.99 -12.14 -5.53
CA TYR A 220 -2.09 -12.17 -6.49
C TYR A 220 -1.78 -11.17 -7.60
N ALA A 221 -2.18 -11.47 -8.84
CA ALA A 221 -2.29 -10.45 -9.88
C ALA A 221 -3.73 -10.41 -10.42
N ILE A 222 -4.27 -9.19 -10.48
CA ILE A 222 -5.62 -8.91 -10.96
C ILE A 222 -5.55 -8.12 -12.25
N ARG A 223 -6.37 -8.50 -13.23
CA ARG A 223 -6.60 -7.75 -14.46
C ARG A 223 -8.06 -7.90 -14.88
N ASP A 224 -8.66 -6.79 -15.30
CA ASP A 224 -10.03 -6.73 -15.80
C ASP A 224 -11.04 -7.46 -14.89
N ALA A 225 -10.98 -7.15 -13.59
CA ALA A 225 -11.82 -7.76 -12.55
C ALA A 225 -11.60 -9.27 -12.29
N GLN A 226 -10.49 -9.84 -12.76
CA GLN A 226 -10.20 -11.26 -12.58
C GLN A 226 -8.84 -11.46 -11.93
N ILE A 227 -8.77 -12.39 -10.97
CA ILE A 227 -7.50 -12.90 -10.47
C ILE A 227 -6.91 -13.80 -11.55
N ILE A 228 -5.90 -13.32 -12.24
CA ILE A 228 -5.23 -14.02 -13.35
C ILE A 228 -4.00 -14.80 -12.90
N TYR A 229 -3.49 -14.48 -11.71
CA TYR A 229 -2.31 -15.14 -11.14
C TYR A 229 -2.45 -15.27 -9.63
N LYS A 230 -2.01 -16.42 -9.12
CA LYS A 230 -1.85 -16.70 -7.69
C LYS A 230 -0.55 -17.46 -7.51
N GLY A 231 0.43 -16.80 -6.90
CA GLY A 231 1.76 -17.34 -6.68
C GLY A 231 1.78 -18.46 -5.63
N GLN A 232 2.93 -19.12 -5.49
CA GLN A 232 3.15 -20.06 -4.39
C GLN A 232 3.31 -19.28 -3.08
N ALA A 233 2.61 -19.73 -2.03
CA ALA A 233 2.76 -19.16 -0.70
C ALA A 233 4.21 -19.33 -0.19
N HIS A 234 4.84 -18.23 0.24
CA HIS A 234 6.14 -18.27 0.89
C HIS A 234 6.04 -18.42 2.42
N GLU A 235 7.17 -18.59 3.10
CA GLU A 235 7.20 -18.86 4.55
C GLU A 235 7.28 -17.59 5.42
N ASN A 236 7.52 -16.42 4.81
CA ASN A 236 7.80 -15.16 5.50
C ASN A 236 6.57 -14.48 6.13
N LYS A 237 5.84 -15.19 6.99
CA LYS A 237 4.78 -14.60 7.81
C LYS A 237 5.40 -13.59 8.78
N TYR A 238 4.89 -12.37 8.75
CA TYR A 238 5.30 -11.33 9.67
C TYR A 238 4.55 -11.44 11.00
N VAL A 239 5.30 -11.43 12.10
CA VAL A 239 4.82 -11.29 13.47
C VAL A 239 5.73 -10.25 14.11
N ILE A 240 5.15 -9.19 14.67
CA ILE A 240 5.94 -8.14 15.30
C ILE A 240 6.80 -8.67 16.46
N SER A 241 8.09 -8.37 16.44
CA SER A 241 9.04 -8.70 17.50
C SER A 241 9.28 -7.52 18.44
N GLU A 242 9.99 -7.74 19.56
CA GLU A 242 10.41 -6.65 20.45
C GLU A 242 11.40 -5.70 19.75
N ASP A 243 12.32 -6.24 18.96
CA ASP A 243 13.30 -5.46 18.18
C ASP A 243 12.59 -4.55 17.16
N ASP A 244 11.53 -5.04 16.50
CA ASP A 244 10.72 -4.25 15.56
C ASP A 244 10.01 -3.09 16.28
N ILE A 245 9.52 -3.33 17.49
CA ILE A 245 8.87 -2.29 18.29
C ILE A 245 9.88 -1.22 18.68
N GLU A 246 11.08 -1.60 19.11
CA GLU A 246 12.15 -0.66 19.43
C GLU A 246 12.57 0.14 18.20
N PHE A 247 12.76 -0.53 17.07
CA PHE A 247 13.05 0.14 15.80
C PHE A 247 11.97 1.16 15.42
N ILE A 248 10.69 0.79 15.52
CA ILE A 248 9.59 1.72 15.23
C ILE A 248 9.66 2.92 16.18
N LEU A 249 9.78 2.69 17.49
CA LEU A 249 9.80 3.75 18.49
C LEU A 249 10.97 4.73 18.29
N ASP A 250 12.15 4.23 17.93
CA ASP A 250 13.35 5.03 17.68
C ASP A 250 13.25 5.87 16.39
N ASN A 251 12.36 5.48 15.47
CA ASN A 251 12.15 6.17 14.19
C ASN A 251 10.84 6.98 14.12
N LEU A 252 10.07 7.02 15.22
CA LEU A 252 8.89 7.89 15.31
C LEU A 252 9.30 9.36 15.36
N SER A 253 8.50 10.23 14.74
CA SER A 253 8.63 11.66 14.96
C SER A 253 8.24 12.04 16.38
N ASP A 254 8.79 13.14 16.89
CA ASP A 254 8.44 13.67 18.22
C ASP A 254 6.93 13.88 18.40
N ASP A 255 6.24 14.37 17.37
CA ASP A 255 4.78 14.55 17.37
C ASP A 255 4.03 13.21 17.47
N ALA A 256 4.48 12.20 16.72
CA ALA A 256 3.88 10.88 16.77
C ALA A 256 4.10 10.21 18.13
N MET A 257 5.30 10.34 18.71
CA MET A 257 5.61 9.85 20.05
C MET A 257 4.75 10.55 21.12
N CYS A 258 4.64 11.88 21.08
CA CYS A 258 3.78 12.64 22.00
C CYS A 258 2.32 12.14 21.97
N LYS A 259 1.74 11.97 20.78
CA LYS A 259 0.36 11.48 20.62
C LYS A 259 0.16 10.07 21.18
N LEU A 260 1.14 9.19 20.99
CA LEU A 260 1.09 7.84 21.56
C LEU A 260 1.19 7.90 23.08
N LEU A 261 2.04 8.76 23.64
CA LEU A 261 2.16 8.96 25.08
C LEU A 261 0.88 9.57 25.68
N ASP A 262 0.23 10.51 24.99
CA ASP A 262 -1.06 11.05 25.43
C ASP A 262 -2.16 9.97 25.45
N SER A 263 -2.12 9.04 24.49
CA SER A 263 -3.12 7.98 24.35
C SER A 263 -2.90 6.82 25.33
N TYR A 264 -1.64 6.46 25.62
CA TYR A 264 -1.29 5.24 26.36
C TYR A 264 -0.54 5.49 27.67
N GLY A 265 -0.17 6.74 27.96
CA GLY A 265 0.43 7.20 29.22
C GLY A 265 1.89 6.85 29.45
N SER A 266 2.43 5.81 28.82
CA SER A 266 3.84 5.41 28.96
C SER A 266 4.34 4.61 27.77
N VAL A 267 5.66 4.62 27.54
CA VAL A 267 6.32 3.79 26.50
C VAL A 267 6.03 2.30 26.71
N GLU A 268 6.02 1.83 27.96
CA GLU A 268 5.70 0.43 28.30
C GLU A 268 4.28 0.04 27.85
N ASN A 269 3.30 0.93 28.02
CA ASN A 269 1.95 0.69 27.54
C ASN A 269 1.87 0.73 26.00
N ILE A 270 2.65 1.62 25.35
CA ILE A 270 2.75 1.65 23.88
C ILE A 270 3.31 0.32 23.37
N LYS A 271 4.42 -0.18 23.95
CA LYS A 271 5.01 -1.48 23.62
C LYS A 271 3.98 -2.60 23.72
N ARG A 272 3.25 -2.68 24.85
CA ARG A 272 2.18 -3.69 25.04
C ARG A 272 1.07 -3.61 23.99
N GLN A 273 0.70 -2.41 23.55
CA GLN A 273 -0.34 -2.23 22.54
C GLN A 273 0.14 -2.64 21.15
N LEU A 274 1.40 -2.37 20.81
CA LEU A 274 2.00 -2.83 19.57
C LEU A 274 2.14 -4.36 19.54
N SER A 275 2.57 -4.98 20.65
CA SER A 275 2.66 -6.45 20.76
C SER A 275 1.31 -7.18 20.71
N ASN A 276 0.22 -6.51 21.12
CA ASN A 276 -1.12 -7.11 21.15
C ASN A 276 -1.91 -6.96 19.83
N LYS A 277 -1.47 -6.11 18.90
CA LYS A 277 -2.17 -5.91 17.61
C LYS A 277 -2.07 -7.10 16.66
N ASP A 278 -1.11 -7.99 16.89
CA ASP A 278 -0.85 -9.19 16.08
C ASP A 278 -1.34 -10.50 16.76
N LYS A 279 -2.11 -10.41 17.87
CA LYS A 279 -2.80 -11.54 18.52
C LYS A 279 -4.31 -11.47 18.25
#